data_AF-A0A9E1JLL4-F1
#
_entry.id   AF-A0A9E1JLL4-F1
#
_cell.length_a   1.000
_cell.length_b   1.000
_cell.length_c   1.000
_cell.angle_alpha   90.00
_cell.angle_beta   90.00
_cell.angle_gamma   90.00
#
_symmetry.space_group_name_H-M   'P 1'
#
loop_
_entity.id
_entity.type
_entity.pdbx_description
1 polymer ?
#
loop_
_entity_poly.entity_id
_entity_poly.type
_entity_poly.pdbx_seq_one_letter_code
_entity_poly.pdbx_strand_id
1 'polypeptide(L)'
;MNTFKYEKEKVILDKYTIIEEPRKRVVYNWLQYFSKDLLIQEFEENGFTIERISSDVAGKAFITESKEFAIVAKKMLSKQTAKRN
;
A
#
# COMPACT_ATOMS: atom_id res chain seq x y z
N MET A 1 2.98 24.00 -4.92
CA MET A 1 3.05 22.56 -4.61
C MET A 1 4.36 22.07 -5.17
N ASN A 2 5.16 21.34 -4.39
CA ASN A 2 6.42 20.75 -4.88
C ASN A 2 6.29 19.24 -4.83
N THR A 3 6.78 18.55 -5.86
CA THR A 3 6.79 17.08 -5.94
C THR A 3 8.22 16.61 -6.13
N PHE A 4 8.65 15.65 -5.30
CA PHE A 4 9.99 15.05 -5.34
C PHE A 4 9.83 13.55 -5.61
N LYS A 5 10.50 13.04 -6.63
CA LYS A 5 10.46 11.61 -6.99
C LYS A 5 11.76 10.91 -6.60
N TYR A 6 11.62 9.77 -5.93
CA TYR A 6 12.71 8.88 -5.54
C TYR A 6 12.51 7.56 -6.30
N GLU A 7 13.03 7.52 -7.52
CA GLU A 7 12.74 6.44 -8.48
C GLU A 7 13.20 5.07 -7.99
N LYS A 8 14.35 5.00 -7.30
CA LYS A 8 14.90 3.75 -6.78
C LYS A 8 14.01 3.15 -5.69
N GLU A 9 13.52 4.00 -4.79
CA GLU A 9 12.66 3.64 -3.66
C GLU A 9 11.18 3.51 -4.06
N LYS A 10 10.81 3.97 -5.28
CA LYS A 10 9.43 4.04 -5.79
C LYS A 10 8.50 4.89 -4.92
N VAL A 11 9.07 5.96 -4.36
CA VAL A 11 8.38 6.87 -3.43
C VAL A 11 8.32 8.28 -4.04
N ILE A 12 7.21 8.96 -3.82
CA ILE A 12 7.02 10.37 -4.13
C ILE A 12 6.70 11.13 -2.85
N LEU A 13 7.29 12.31 -2.71
CA LEU A 13 6.93 13.28 -1.69
C LEU A 13 6.24 14.48 -2.36
N ASP A 14 4.99 14.70 -2.00
CA ASP A 14 4.30 15.95 -2.30
C ASP A 14 4.33 16.88 -1.09
N LYS A 15 4.88 18.08 -1.28
CA LYS A 15 4.90 19.15 -0.29
C LYS A 15 3.85 20.20 -0.61
N TYR A 16 2.89 20.34 0.29
CA TYR A 16 1.86 21.37 0.27
C TYR A 16 2.16 22.42 1.33
N THR A 17 2.08 23.70 0.95
CA THR A 17 2.03 24.81 1.89
C THR A 17 0.64 25.41 1.79
N ILE A 18 -0.12 25.33 2.87
CA ILE A 18 -1.48 25.83 2.97
C ILE A 18 -1.42 27.12 3.79
N ILE A 19 -1.91 28.21 3.21
CA ILE A 19 -1.92 29.53 3.81
C ILE A 19 -3.38 29.91 4.06
N GLU A 20 -3.69 30.23 5.30
CA GLU A 20 -4.97 30.71 5.79
C GLU A 20 -4.72 31.99 6.60
N GLU A 21 -5.72 32.85 6.74
CA GLU A 21 -5.57 34.14 7.43
C GLU A 21 -4.93 34.03 8.83
N PRO A 22 -5.33 33.09 9.72
CA PRO A 22 -4.68 32.96 11.02
C PRO A 22 -3.48 32.02 11.03
N ARG A 23 -3.20 31.25 9.96
CA ARG A 23 -2.14 30.22 10.02
C ARG A 23 -1.53 29.83 8.69
N LYS A 24 -0.30 29.34 8.78
CA LYS A 24 0.42 28.65 7.70
C LYS A 24 0.76 27.23 8.16
N ARG A 25 0.39 26.22 7.37
CA ARG A 25 0.72 24.82 7.63
C ARG A 25 1.44 24.20 6.43
N VAL A 26 2.37 23.30 6.70
CA VAL A 26 3.10 22.54 5.67
C VAL A 26 2.77 21.06 5.87
N VAL A 27 2.33 20.40 4.80
CA VAL A 27 2.02 18.97 4.77
C VAL A 27 2.99 18.29 3.82
N TYR A 28 3.59 17.20 4.28
CA TYR A 28 4.48 16.34 3.51
C TYR A 28 3.76 15.00 3.29
N ASN A 29 3.21 14.80 2.11
CA ASN A 29 2.48 13.59 1.75
C ASN A 29 3.43 12.61 1.06
N TRP A 30 3.75 11.51 1.74
CA TRP A 30 4.60 10.45 1.22
C TRP A 30 3.74 9.35 0.61
N LEU A 31 3.95 9.08 -0.67
CA LEU A 31 3.20 8.10 -1.44
C LEU A 31 4.17 7.07 -2.02
N GLN A 32 3.92 5.79 -1.80
CA GLN A 32 4.67 4.70 -2.43
C GLN A 32 3.79 4.00 -3.46
N TYR A 33 4.36 3.73 -4.63
CA TYR A 33 3.62 3.15 -5.75
C TYR A 33 4.05 1.70 -5.97
N PHE A 34 3.06 0.83 -6.03
CA PHE A 34 3.25 -0.58 -6.34
C PHE A 34 2.45 -0.93 -7.60
N SER A 35 3.05 -1.73 -8.48
CA SER A 35 2.24 -2.56 -9.36
C SER A 35 1.53 -3.62 -8.53
N LYS A 36 0.47 -4.23 -9.06
CA LYS A 36 -0.22 -5.34 -8.39
C LYS A 36 0.76 -6.42 -7.92
N ASP A 37 1.69 -6.82 -8.78
CA ASP A 37 2.62 -7.91 -8.48
C ASP A 37 3.65 -7.51 -7.40
N LEU A 38 4.14 -6.27 -7.42
CA LEU A 38 5.02 -5.77 -6.36
C LEU A 38 4.30 -5.64 -5.01
N LEU A 39 3.02 -5.28 -5.02
CA LEU A 39 2.24 -5.20 -3.80
C LEU A 39 1.99 -6.60 -3.21
N ILE A 40 1.71 -7.59 -4.06
CA ILE A 40 1.59 -9.00 -3.64
C ILE A 40 2.90 -9.47 -3.02
N GLN A 41 4.04 -9.19 -3.67
CA GLN A 41 5.36 -9.54 -3.13
C GLN A 41 5.61 -8.89 -1.77
N GLU A 42 5.28 -7.61 -1.59
CA GLU A 42 5.41 -6.90 -0.30
C GLU A 42 4.58 -7.58 0.80
N PHE A 43 3.35 -8.01 0.50
CA PHE A 43 2.54 -8.77 1.46
C PHE A 43 3.20 -10.10 1.85
N GLU A 44 3.71 -10.85 0.87
CA GLU A 44 4.35 -12.15 1.09
C GLU A 44 5.63 -12.02 1.92
N GLU A 45 6.48 -11.05 1.60
CA GLU A 45 7.71 -10.74 2.35
C GLU A 45 7.43 -10.35 3.81
N ASN A 46 6.27 -9.75 4.07
CA ASN A 46 5.82 -9.38 5.42
C ASN A 46 4.96 -10.45 6.11
N GLY A 47 4.94 -11.67 5.57
CA GLY A 47 4.30 -12.82 6.22
C GLY A 47 2.78 -12.87 6.04
N PHE A 48 2.26 -12.31 4.95
CA PHE A 48 0.86 -12.46 4.55
C PHE A 48 0.73 -13.40 3.35
N THR A 49 -0.43 -14.03 3.23
CA THR A 49 -0.84 -14.76 2.03
C THR A 49 -2.05 -14.06 1.43
N ILE A 50 -2.05 -13.89 0.11
CA ILE A 50 -3.17 -13.28 -0.60
C ILE A 50 -4.31 -14.30 -0.72
N GLU A 51 -5.48 -13.96 -0.19
CA GLU A 51 -6.68 -14.81 -0.29
C GLU A 51 -7.54 -14.43 -1.50
N ARG A 52 -7.63 -13.13 -1.81
CA ARG A 52 -8.48 -12.63 -2.90
C ARG A 52 -7.98 -11.29 -3.43
N ILE A 53 -8.15 -11.11 -4.73
CA ILE A 53 -8.03 -9.82 -5.41
C ILE A 53 -9.36 -9.54 -6.11
N SER A 54 -9.84 -8.30 -5.97
CA SER A 54 -11.12 -7.83 -6.52
C SER A 54 -10.95 -6.51 -7.24
N SER A 55 -11.85 -6.19 -8.17
CA SER A 55 -11.84 -4.93 -8.94
C SER A 55 -12.39 -3.72 -8.19
N ASP A 56 -12.96 -3.95 -7.01
CA ASP A 56 -13.49 -2.93 -6.12
C ASP A 56 -13.53 -3.48 -4.69
N VAL A 57 -13.84 -2.60 -3.74
CA VAL A 57 -14.01 -2.97 -2.32
C VAL A 57 -15.32 -3.72 -2.03
N ALA A 58 -16.23 -3.80 -3.01
CA ALA A 58 -17.47 -4.56 -2.91
C ALA A 58 -17.28 -6.06 -3.24
N GLY A 59 -16.08 -6.45 -3.69
CA GLY A 59 -15.73 -7.84 -3.94
C GLY A 59 -15.96 -8.31 -5.38
N LYS A 60 -16.16 -7.39 -6.34
CA LYS A 60 -16.30 -7.74 -7.75
C LYS A 60 -15.08 -8.52 -8.25
N ALA A 61 -15.32 -9.47 -9.15
CA ALA A 61 -14.26 -10.24 -9.79
C ALA A 61 -13.20 -9.30 -10.40
N PHE A 62 -11.93 -9.65 -10.24
CA PHE A 62 -10.82 -8.84 -10.72
C PHE A 62 -10.76 -8.79 -12.24
N ILE A 63 -10.57 -7.58 -12.75
CA ILE A 63 -10.47 -7.21 -14.17
C ILE A 63 -9.30 -6.23 -14.30
N THR A 64 -8.33 -6.52 -15.16
CA THR A 64 -7.06 -5.80 -15.28
C THR A 64 -7.23 -4.33 -15.65
N GLU A 65 -8.31 -3.98 -16.35
CA GLU A 65 -8.63 -2.63 -16.83
C GLU A 65 -9.28 -1.75 -15.74
N SER A 66 -9.50 -2.29 -14.54
CA SER A 66 -10.11 -1.54 -13.44
C SER A 66 -9.17 -0.44 -12.94
N LYS A 67 -9.73 0.74 -12.62
CA LYS A 67 -8.95 1.87 -12.07
C LYS A 67 -8.54 1.68 -10.62
N GLU A 68 -9.19 0.73 -9.94
CA GLU A 68 -8.96 0.38 -8.55
C GLU A 68 -8.99 -1.14 -8.41
N PHE A 69 -8.46 -1.62 -7.30
CA PHE A 69 -8.54 -3.02 -6.90
C PHE A 69 -8.48 -3.12 -5.38
N ALA A 70 -8.98 -4.22 -4.85
CA ALA A 70 -8.90 -4.55 -3.43
C ALA A 70 -8.15 -5.87 -3.25
N ILE A 71 -7.31 -5.95 -2.22
CA ILE A 71 -6.60 -7.16 -1.83
C ILE A 71 -7.07 -7.55 -0.44
N VAL A 72 -7.52 -8.81 -0.30
CA VAL A 72 -7.73 -9.45 1.00
C VAL A 72 -6.54 -10.37 1.24
N ALA A 73 -5.79 -10.09 2.31
CA ALA A 73 -4.62 -10.85 2.71
C ALA A 73 -4.78 -11.33 4.15
N LYS A 74 -4.25 -12.52 4.42
CA LYS A 74 -4.28 -13.15 5.74
C LYS A 74 -2.87 -13.28 6.29
N LYS A 75 -2.69 -12.90 7.54
CA LYS A 75 -1.41 -13.07 8.24
C LYS A 75 -1.13 -14.56 8.43
N MET A 76 0.03 -15.02 8.00
CA MET A 76 0.50 -16.37 8.28
C MET A 76 0.77 -16.50 9.78
N LEU A 77 0.14 -17.49 10.41
CA LEU A 77 0.49 -17.84 11.79
C LEU A 77 1.90 -18.43 11.78
N SER A 78 2.79 -17.90 12.63
CA SER A 78 4.04 -18.59 12.88
C SER A 78 3.71 -19.96 13.47
N LYS A 79 4.30 -21.03 12.91
CA LYS A 79 4.26 -22.34 13.56
C LYS A 79 5.01 -22.17 14.89
N GLN A 80 4.30 -22.00 16.00
CA GLN A 80 4.89 -22.23 17.31
C GLN A 80 5.43 -23.65 17.29
N THR A 81 6.75 -23.79 17.36
CA THR A 81 7.40 -25.08 17.45
C THR A 81 6.92 -25.71 18.75
N ALA A 82 6.05 -26.72 18.64
CA ALA A 82 5.67 -27.55 19.77
C ALA A 82 6.93 -28.29 20.26
N LYS A 83 7.66 -27.67 21.19
CA LYS A 83 8.63 -28.39 22.02
C LYS A 83 7.84 -29.20 23.03
N ARG A 84 7.62 -30.48 22.69
CA ARG A 84 7.39 -31.54 23.66
C ARG A 84 8.57 -31.55 24.64
N ASN A 85 8.29 -31.35 25.92
CA ASN A 85 9.03 -31.93 27.03
C ASN A 85 8.00 -32.65 27.90
#